data_AF-A0A961XZ64-F1
#
_entry.id   AF-A0A961XZ64-F1
#
_cell.length_a   1.000
_cell.length_b   1.000
_cell.length_c   1.000
_cell.angle_alpha   90.00
_cell.angle_beta   90.00
_cell.angle_gamma   90.00
#
_symmetry.space_group_name_H-M   'P 1'
#
loop_
_entity.id
_entity.type
_entity.pdbx_description
1 polymer ?
#
loop_
_entity_poly.entity_id
_entity_poly.type
_entity_poly.pdbx_seq_one_letter_code
_entity_poly.pdbx_strand_id
1 'polypeptide(L)'
;MSKQLSLDEMLEVLIDIESPRASFFRSMLESVGGAMADEIATTLDVRHGLCSFQGVAFAGTCTPFGPSKAGQPCPPALTPYDEGEWDTDVVTWSRRRPPLDRLRTDRSGAS
;
A
#
# COMPACT_ATOMS: atom_id res chain seq x y z
N MET A 1 9.23 32.58 0.64
CA MET A 1 8.30 31.43 0.58
C MET A 1 9.11 30.20 0.20
N SER A 2 8.92 29.07 0.87
CA SER A 2 9.61 27.79 0.57
C SER A 2 8.70 26.87 -0.24
N LYS A 3 9.26 26.16 -1.22
CA LYS A 3 8.55 25.09 -1.94
C LYS A 3 8.41 23.87 -1.03
N GLN A 4 7.22 23.28 -0.98
CA GLN A 4 6.95 22.01 -0.30
C GLN A 4 6.69 20.93 -1.35
N LEU A 5 7.23 19.75 -1.12
CA LEU A 5 7.02 18.56 -1.95
C LEU A 5 6.43 17.46 -1.07
N SER A 6 5.50 16.69 -1.61
CA SER A 6 5.06 15.40 -1.09
C SER A 6 6.13 14.33 -1.32
N LEU A 7 5.99 13.18 -0.66
CA LEU A 7 6.96 12.08 -0.80
C LEU A 7 7.00 11.53 -2.23
N ASP A 8 5.85 11.44 -2.90
CA ASP A 8 5.78 10.99 -4.29
C ASP A 8 6.42 11.99 -5.25
N GLU A 9 6.22 13.30 -5.04
CA GLU A 9 6.92 14.34 -5.81
C GLU A 9 8.43 14.31 -5.57
N MET A 10 8.88 14.04 -4.33
CA MET A 10 10.31 13.85 -4.07
C MET A 10 10.85 12.60 -4.78
N LEU A 11 10.09 11.52 -4.84
CA LEU A 11 10.48 10.30 -5.55
C LEU A 11 10.55 10.56 -7.07
N GLU A 12 9.59 11.28 -7.63
CA GLU A 12 9.59 11.65 -9.04
C GLU A 12 10.80 12.52 -9.38
N VAL A 13 11.11 13.52 -8.56
CA VAL A 13 12.35 14.31 -8.71
C VAL A 13 13.59 13.43 -8.66
N LEU A 14 13.65 12.41 -7.78
CA LEU A 14 14.78 11.48 -7.72
C LEU A 14 14.90 10.62 -8.98
N ILE A 15 13.79 10.26 -9.61
CA ILE A 15 13.74 9.53 -10.89
C ILE A 15 14.22 10.45 -12.02
N ASP A 16 13.70 11.67 -12.08
CA ASP A 16 14.01 12.66 -13.13
C ASP A 16 15.49 13.04 -13.16
N ILE A 17 16.15 13.13 -12.01
CA ILE A 17 17.60 13.38 -11.91
C ILE A 17 18.46 12.12 -12.02
N GLU A 18 17.85 10.98 -12.38
CA GLU A 18 18.50 9.67 -12.53
C GLU A 18 19.29 9.23 -11.29
N SER A 19 18.75 9.50 -10.09
CA SER A 19 19.43 9.14 -8.86
C SER A 19 19.57 7.61 -8.75
N PRO A 20 20.78 7.07 -8.47
CA PRO A 20 20.97 5.63 -8.30
C PRO A 20 20.21 5.05 -7.09
N ARG A 21 19.67 5.93 -6.23
CA ARG A 21 18.89 5.55 -5.04
C ARG A 21 17.38 5.62 -5.25
N ALA A 22 16.89 6.08 -6.40
CA ALA A 22 15.45 6.23 -6.66
C ALA A 22 14.70 4.89 -6.47
N SER A 23 15.24 3.79 -6.99
CA SER A 23 14.66 2.44 -6.84
C SER A 23 14.58 1.99 -5.37
N PHE A 24 15.59 2.31 -4.57
CA PHE A 24 15.60 2.03 -3.13
C PHE A 24 14.49 2.80 -2.40
N PHE A 25 14.37 4.10 -2.64
CA PHE A 25 13.33 4.92 -2.00
C PHE A 25 11.93 4.53 -2.44
N ARG A 26 11.74 4.23 -3.73
CA ARG A 26 10.51 3.64 -4.25
C ARG A 26 10.14 2.38 -3.48
N SER A 27 11.07 1.43 -3.36
CA SER A 27 10.82 0.16 -2.69
C SER A 27 10.45 0.34 -1.22
N MET A 28 11.06 1.32 -0.53
CA MET A 28 10.69 1.64 0.84
C MET A 28 9.28 2.24 0.95
N LEU A 29 8.93 3.18 0.07
CA LEU A 29 7.59 3.79 0.06
C LEU A 29 6.51 2.75 -0.24
N GLU A 30 6.72 1.90 -1.24
CA GLU A 30 5.81 0.78 -1.56
C GLU A 30 5.69 -0.20 -0.37
N SER A 31 6.79 -0.45 0.36
CA SER A 31 6.75 -1.30 1.56
C SER A 31 5.96 -0.69 2.71
N VAL A 32 6.13 0.62 2.96
CA VAL A 32 5.38 1.35 3.99
C VAL A 32 3.90 1.40 3.63
N GLY A 33 3.58 1.75 2.39
CA GLY A 33 2.20 1.77 1.89
C GLY A 33 1.54 0.40 1.94
N GLY A 34 2.29 -0.67 1.67
CA GLY A 34 1.84 -2.06 1.85
C GLY A 34 1.49 -2.38 3.30
N ALA A 35 2.36 -2.03 4.25
CA ALA A 35 2.10 -2.25 5.69
C ALA A 35 0.89 -1.44 6.20
N MET A 36 0.72 -0.20 5.73
CA MET A 36 -0.47 0.61 6.01
C MET A 36 -1.72 -0.03 5.43
N ALA A 37 -1.64 -0.57 4.22
CA ALA A 37 -2.77 -1.24 3.58
C ALA A 37 -3.16 -2.55 4.31
N ASP A 38 -2.19 -3.33 4.78
CA ASP A 38 -2.43 -4.52 5.61
C ASP A 38 -3.22 -4.16 6.89
N GLU A 39 -2.83 -3.07 7.56
CA GLU A 39 -3.49 -2.59 8.78
C GLU A 39 -4.93 -2.12 8.51
N ILE A 40 -5.13 -1.31 7.46
CA ILE A 40 -6.46 -0.84 7.04
C ILE A 40 -7.35 -2.03 6.67
N ALA A 41 -6.82 -2.96 5.88
CA ALA A 41 -7.54 -4.14 5.42
C ALA A 41 -7.98 -5.05 6.56
N THR A 42 -7.08 -5.28 7.52
CA THR A 42 -7.38 -6.06 8.73
C THR A 42 -8.43 -5.36 9.59
N THR A 43 -8.30 -4.04 9.77
CA THR A 43 -9.21 -3.25 10.62
C THR A 43 -10.61 -3.16 10.05
N LEU A 44 -10.74 -3.00 8.74
CA LEU A 44 -12.03 -2.78 8.06
C LEU A 44 -12.64 -4.07 7.48
N ASP A 45 -12.00 -5.23 7.64
CA ASP A 45 -12.34 -6.52 7.00
C ASP A 45 -12.48 -6.40 5.47
N VAL A 46 -11.54 -5.72 4.83
CA VAL A 46 -11.48 -5.54 3.36
C VAL A 46 -10.25 -6.24 2.77
N ARG A 47 -10.20 -6.42 1.45
CA ARG A 47 -9.00 -6.89 0.76
C ARG A 47 -8.25 -5.71 0.15
N HIS A 48 -6.95 -5.86 -0.03
CA HIS A 48 -6.10 -4.89 -0.71
C HIS A 48 -5.10 -5.59 -1.63
N GLY A 49 -4.62 -4.83 -2.62
CA GLY A 49 -3.63 -5.29 -3.58
C GLY A 49 -2.22 -4.92 -3.16
N LEU A 50 -1.28 -5.02 -4.11
CA LEU A 50 0.07 -4.56 -3.90
C LEU A 50 0.12 -3.04 -3.95
N CYS A 51 0.82 -2.45 -2.98
CA CYS A 51 1.20 -1.06 -3.04
C CYS A 51 2.26 -0.87 -4.12
N SER A 52 2.05 0.09 -5.03
CA SER A 52 2.96 0.34 -6.14
C SER A 52 2.99 1.81 -6.51
N PHE A 53 4.16 2.30 -6.92
CA PHE A 53 4.32 3.62 -7.51
C PHE A 53 3.88 3.60 -8.97
N GLN A 54 2.87 4.41 -9.29
CA GLN A 54 2.26 4.56 -10.62
C GLN A 54 2.62 5.91 -11.30
N GLY A 55 3.50 6.71 -10.69
CA GLY A 55 3.80 8.08 -11.14
C GLY A 55 2.83 9.10 -10.57
N VAL A 56 3.31 10.33 -10.32
CA VAL A 56 2.49 11.39 -9.69
C VAL A 56 1.39 11.87 -10.65
N ALA A 57 1.64 11.82 -11.95
CA ALA A 57 0.64 12.11 -12.98
C ALA A 57 -0.56 11.15 -13.00
N PHE A 58 -0.47 10.02 -12.28
CA PHE A 58 -1.56 9.06 -12.12
C PHE A 58 -2.08 9.13 -10.67
N ALA A 59 -1.48 8.37 -9.75
CA ALA A 59 -1.93 8.26 -8.37
C ALA A 59 -0.79 8.27 -7.33
N GLY A 60 0.46 8.49 -7.77
CA GLY A 60 1.63 8.38 -6.89
C GLY A 60 1.84 6.94 -6.43
N THR A 61 2.20 6.77 -5.15
CA THR A 61 2.28 5.46 -4.51
C THR A 61 0.93 5.08 -3.92
N CYS A 62 0.24 4.11 -4.54
CA CYS A 62 -1.13 3.76 -4.16
C CYS A 62 -1.35 2.24 -4.04
N THR A 63 -2.45 1.88 -3.38
CA THR A 63 -2.87 0.49 -3.16
C THR A 63 -4.36 0.37 -3.47
N PRO A 64 -4.77 -0.57 -4.34
CA PRO A 64 -6.20 -0.80 -4.58
C PRO A 64 -6.82 -1.56 -3.40
N PHE A 65 -8.05 -1.20 -3.04
CA PHE A 65 -8.87 -1.88 -2.03
C PHE A 65 -10.12 -2.46 -2.67
N GLY A 66 -10.72 -3.45 -2.02
CA GLY A 66 -11.99 -4.01 -2.45
C GLY A 66 -12.67 -4.86 -1.38
N PRO A 67 -13.84 -5.43 -1.70
CA PRO A 67 -14.62 -6.23 -0.77
C PRO A 67 -13.92 -7.56 -0.48
N SER A 68 -13.87 -7.96 0.79
CA SER A 68 -13.40 -9.30 1.18
C SER A 68 -14.40 -10.38 0.82
N LYS A 69 -15.69 -10.04 0.72
CA LYS A 69 -16.81 -10.95 0.46
C LYS A 69 -17.72 -10.34 -0.61
N ALA A 70 -18.30 -11.17 -1.48
CA ALA A 70 -19.22 -10.69 -2.52
C ALA A 70 -20.37 -9.87 -1.91
N GLY A 71 -20.65 -8.69 -2.49
CA GLY A 71 -21.70 -7.78 -2.04
C GLY A 71 -21.44 -7.05 -0.71
N GLN A 72 -20.22 -7.15 -0.15
CA GLN A 72 -19.84 -6.35 1.02
C GLN A 72 -19.90 -4.86 0.66
N PRO A 73 -20.60 -4.00 1.43
CA PRO A 73 -20.64 -2.57 1.16
C PRO A 73 -19.27 -1.92 1.42
N CYS A 74 -18.98 -0.83 0.71
CA CYS A 74 -17.77 -0.03 0.94
C CYS A 74 -17.81 0.57 2.35
N PRO A 75 -16.77 0.37 3.19
CA PRO A 75 -16.72 0.98 4.52
C PRO A 75 -16.75 2.51 4.45
N PRO A 76 -17.46 3.21 5.37
CA PRO A 76 -17.54 4.67 5.37
C PRO A 76 -16.19 5.41 5.36
N ALA A 77 -15.16 4.78 5.93
CA ALA A 77 -13.80 5.34 5.96
C ALA A 77 -13.12 5.36 4.58
N LEU A 78 -13.56 4.51 3.64
CA LEU A 78 -13.02 4.41 2.28
C LEU A 78 -13.89 5.14 1.25
N THR A 79 -15.15 5.41 1.56
CA THR A 79 -16.13 6.09 0.69
C THR A 79 -15.62 7.40 0.06
N PRO A 80 -14.86 8.28 0.76
CA PRO A 80 -14.36 9.50 0.15
C PRO A 80 -13.35 9.31 -1.00
N TYR A 81 -12.82 8.10 -1.19
CA TYR A 81 -11.66 7.80 -2.02
C TYR A 81 -12.02 7.04 -3.33
N ASP A 82 -13.15 7.43 -3.94
CA ASP A 82 -13.73 6.95 -5.21
C ASP A 82 -14.65 5.72 -5.08
N GLU A 83 -15.95 5.96 -5.30
CA GLU A 83 -17.04 4.98 -5.15
C GLU A 83 -17.19 4.04 -6.36
N GLY A 84 -16.56 4.37 -7.49
CA GLY A 84 -16.80 3.71 -8.79
C GLY A 84 -16.20 2.31 -8.92
N GLU A 85 -15.20 1.94 -8.11
CA GLU A 85 -14.39 0.73 -8.33
C GLU A 85 -14.58 -0.38 -7.28
N TRP A 86 -15.51 -0.21 -6.34
CA TRP A 86 -15.66 -1.15 -5.21
C TRP A 86 -16.04 -2.57 -5.65
N ASP A 87 -16.77 -2.76 -6.75
CA ASP A 87 -17.35 -4.05 -7.15
C ASP A 87 -16.58 -4.80 -8.27
N THR A 88 -15.32 -4.43 -8.56
CA THR A 88 -14.63 -5.02 -9.73
C THR A 88 -13.99 -6.39 -9.44
N ASP A 89 -14.58 -7.42 -10.05
CA ASP A 89 -14.21 -8.85 -9.99
C ASP A 89 -12.85 -9.22 -10.65
N VAL A 90 -11.98 -8.26 -10.98
CA VAL A 90 -10.88 -8.50 -11.96
C VAL A 90 -9.49 -8.03 -11.53
N VAL A 91 -9.24 -7.75 -10.25
CA VAL A 91 -7.85 -7.67 -9.79
C VAL A 91 -7.36 -9.08 -9.49
N THR A 92 -6.29 -9.52 -10.16
CA THR A 92 -5.59 -10.75 -9.81
C THR A 92 -4.91 -10.52 -8.48
N TRP A 93 -5.62 -10.78 -7.37
CA TRP A 93 -5.10 -10.62 -6.02
C TRP A 93 -3.95 -11.62 -5.83
N SER A 94 -2.72 -11.12 -5.82
CA SER A 94 -1.55 -11.92 -5.51
C SER A 94 -1.71 -12.45 -4.08
N ARG A 95 -1.53 -13.77 -3.92
CA ARG A 95 -1.87 -14.50 -2.70
C ARG A 95 -1.18 -13.85 -1.49
N ARG A 96 -1.99 -13.56 -0.46
CA ARG A 96 -1.59 -13.06 0.87
C ARG A 96 -0.22 -13.61 1.28
N ARG A 97 0.71 -12.72 1.67
CA ARG A 97 1.82 -13.15 2.53
C ARG A 97 1.19 -13.67 3.84
N PRO A 98 1.65 -14.81 4.37
CA PRO A 98 1.15 -15.29 5.66
C PRO A 98 1.39 -14.22 6.75
N PRO A 99 0.50 -14.13 7.75
CA PRO A 99 0.62 -13.12 8.81
C PRO A 99 1.99 -13.19 9.49
N LEU A 100 2.54 -12.00 9.79
CA LEU A 100 3.86 -11.79 10.44
C LEU A 100 3.95 -12.34 11.88
N ASP A 101 2.89 -12.98 12.38
CA ASP A 101 2.79 -13.59 13.73
C ASP A 101 3.82 -14.70 14.04
N ARG A 102 4.71 -15.03 13.10
CA ARG A 102 5.81 -16.00 13.32
C ARG A 102 7.15 -15.39 13.69
N LEU A 103 7.23 -14.09 13.99
CA LEU A 103 8.45 -13.45 14.50
C LEU A 103 8.52 -13.35 16.04
N ARG A 104 7.72 -14.14 16.78
CA ARG A 104 8.03 -14.41 18.20
C ARG A 104 9.31 -15.22 18.28
N THR A 105 10.40 -14.51 18.58
CA THR A 105 11.68 -15.09 18.93
C THR A 105 11.54 -15.82 20.25
N ASP A 106 11.58 -17.15 20.20
CA ASP A 106 11.93 -17.99 21.35
C ASP A 106 13.39 -17.68 21.72
N ARG A 107 13.59 -16.62 22.51
CA ARG A 107 14.81 -16.40 23.30
C ARG A 107 14.54 -16.80 24.74
N SER A 108 14.32 -18.08 24.97
CA SER A 108 14.34 -18.67 26.30
C SER A 108 15.05 -20.01 26.23
N GLY A 109 16.33 -20.02 26.60
CA GLY A 109 17.12 -21.25 26.68
C GLY A 109 18.62 -21.06 26.56
N ALA A 110 19.22 -20.24 27.42
CA ALA A 110 20.64 -20.37 27.75
C ALA A 110 20.74 -20.34 29.27
N SER A 111 20.71 -21.53 29.86
CA SER A 111 21.15 -21.80 31.23
C SER A 111 22.57 -22.32 31.20
#